data_AF-A0A497BAQ8-F1
#
_entry.id   AF-A0A497BAQ8-F1
#
_cell.length_a   1.000
_cell.length_b   1.000
_cell.length_c   1.000
_cell.angle_alpha   90.00
_cell.angle_beta   90.00
_cell.angle_gamma   90.00
#
_symmetry.space_group_name_H-M   'P 1'
#
loop_
_entity.id
_entity.type
_entity.pdbx_description
1 polymer ?
#
loop_
_entity_poly.entity_id
_entity_poly.type
_entity_poly.pdbx_seq_one_letter_code
_entity_poly.pdbx_strand_id
1 'polypeptide(L)'
;MAYPSLRRFGRSQGRLTVIKVVGGEMHVRFGQPNVDDFATRLEELGLRMQDLQPVLDKFGRYLVREHIPGQFAAQGHPKRWASLSPAYARWKARHFPGRPILVRTGAMKGGFRYEARKRSLRVINRVKAGQKGRGKPRWFYHQHGTGNMPARPVLQITDADRQKLSELANEYLEASGG
;
A
#
# COMPACT_ATOMS: atom_id res chain seq x y z
N MET A 1 -8.20 -34.95 63.97
CA MET A 1 -7.88 -33.70 63.24
C MET A 1 -7.50 -34.08 61.81
N ALA A 2 -8.36 -33.77 60.83
CA ALA A 2 -8.20 -34.16 59.43
C ALA A 2 -7.63 -32.99 58.61
N TYR A 3 -6.60 -33.25 57.82
CA TYR A 3 -6.07 -32.32 56.81
C TYR A 3 -6.89 -32.43 55.51
N PRO A 4 -7.27 -31.33 54.84
CA PRO A 4 -7.96 -31.39 53.56
C PRO A 4 -7.00 -31.75 52.43
N SER A 5 -7.49 -32.63 51.55
CA SER A 5 -6.83 -33.12 50.34
C SER A 5 -6.65 -32.01 49.29
N LEU A 6 -5.40 -31.78 48.89
CA LEU A 6 -5.07 -30.96 47.73
C LEU A 6 -5.47 -31.69 46.44
N ARG A 7 -6.40 -31.10 45.70
CA ARG A 7 -6.83 -31.53 44.37
C ARG A 7 -5.63 -31.53 43.41
N ARG A 8 -5.36 -32.67 42.77
CA ARG A 8 -4.42 -32.76 41.64
C ARG A 8 -5.00 -31.99 40.45
N PHE A 9 -4.49 -30.79 40.19
CA PHE A 9 -4.64 -30.17 38.88
C PHE A 9 -3.75 -30.92 37.87
N GLY A 10 -4.38 -31.56 36.89
CA GLY A 10 -3.70 -32.21 35.78
C GLY A 10 -2.86 -31.19 35.01
N ARG A 11 -1.54 -31.40 34.98
CA ARG A 11 -0.64 -30.63 34.13
C ARG A 11 -0.75 -31.18 32.70
N SER A 12 -1.53 -30.54 31.84
CA SER A 12 -1.33 -30.72 30.39
C SER A 12 0.01 -30.05 30.03
N GLN A 13 1.03 -30.86 29.77
CA GLN A 13 2.32 -30.42 29.25
C GLN A 13 2.11 -29.96 27.80
N GLY A 14 1.79 -28.68 27.60
CA GLY A 14 1.91 -28.06 26.29
C GLY A 14 3.39 -28.04 25.88
N ARG A 15 3.69 -28.44 24.65
CA ARG A 15 5.04 -28.38 24.09
C ARG A 15 5.53 -26.92 24.12
N LEU A 16 6.71 -26.69 24.67
CA LEU A 16 7.35 -25.37 24.70
C LEU A 16 7.86 -25.04 23.29
N THR A 17 7.21 -24.10 22.62
CA THR A 17 7.71 -23.54 21.35
C THR A 17 8.62 -22.36 21.65
N VAL A 18 9.91 -22.49 21.35
CA VAL A 18 10.91 -21.44 21.57
C VAL A 18 11.11 -20.66 20.27
N ILE A 19 10.69 -19.39 20.27
CA ILE A 19 11.01 -18.45 19.19
C ILE A 19 12.21 -17.63 19.65
N LYS A 20 13.38 -17.83 19.02
CA LYS A 20 14.58 -17.04 19.30
C LYS A 20 14.47 -15.67 18.61
N VAL A 21 14.41 -14.62 19.41
CA VAL A 21 14.49 -13.22 18.93
C VAL A 21 15.92 -12.72 19.20
N VAL A 22 16.51 -11.96 18.28
CA VAL A 22 17.87 -11.43 18.46
C VAL A 22 17.87 -10.48 19.67
N GLY A 23 18.59 -10.83 20.73
CA GLY A 23 18.75 -10.02 21.95
C GLY A 23 17.90 -10.42 23.15
N GLY A 24 17.11 -11.50 23.08
CA GLY A 24 16.36 -12.01 24.24
C GLY A 24 15.49 -13.24 23.94
N GLU A 25 15.07 -13.96 24.99
CA GLU A 25 14.17 -15.10 24.87
C GLU A 25 12.74 -14.69 25.24
N MET A 26 11.78 -14.92 24.33
CA MET A 26 10.35 -14.80 24.63
C MET A 26 9.77 -16.19 24.86
N HIS A 27 9.35 -16.48 26.08
CA HIS A 27 8.71 -17.74 26.45
C HIS A 27 7.19 -17.59 26.31
N VAL A 28 6.61 -18.15 25.24
CA VAL A 28 5.16 -18.12 25.03
C VAL A 28 4.55 -19.41 25.57
N ARG A 29 3.64 -19.29 26.54
CA ARG A 29 2.90 -20.43 27.10
C ARG A 29 1.45 -20.36 26.65
N PHE A 30 1.06 -21.25 25.74
CA PHE A 30 -0.33 -21.37 25.30
C PHE A 30 -1.13 -22.14 26.37
N GLY A 31 -2.24 -21.55 26.84
CA GLY A 31 -3.12 -22.15 27.84
C GLY A 31 -4.10 -23.20 27.29
N GLN A 32 -4.07 -23.47 25.98
CA GLN A 32 -4.94 -24.42 25.29
C GLN A 32 -4.13 -25.44 24.46
N PRO A 33 -4.66 -26.66 24.24
CA PRO A 33 -3.93 -27.78 23.62
C PRO A 33 -3.51 -27.57 22.14
N ASN A 34 -3.90 -26.47 21.49
CA ASN A 34 -3.69 -26.23 20.05
C ASN A 34 -2.36 -25.55 19.70
N VAL A 35 -1.25 -25.93 20.35
CA VAL A 35 0.08 -25.38 20.03
C VAL A 35 0.50 -25.72 18.59
N ASP A 36 0.10 -26.89 18.10
CA ASP A 36 0.42 -27.34 16.74
C ASP A 36 -0.32 -26.50 15.68
N ASP A 37 -1.61 -26.17 15.89
CA ASP A 37 -2.38 -25.27 15.01
C ASP A 37 -1.76 -23.87 14.94
N PHE A 38 -1.28 -23.34 16.07
CA PHE A 38 -0.56 -22.06 16.08
C PHE A 38 0.76 -22.11 15.32
N ALA A 39 1.55 -23.18 15.48
CA ALA A 39 2.81 -23.37 14.77
C ALA A 39 2.59 -23.48 13.25
N THR A 40 1.60 -24.28 12.83
CA THR A 40 1.21 -24.42 11.41
C THR A 40 0.81 -23.07 10.81
N ARG A 41 -0.03 -22.29 11.50
CA ARG A 41 -0.42 -20.94 11.01
C ARG A 41 0.77 -19.99 10.87
N LEU A 42 1.75 -20.05 11.78
CA LEU A 42 2.96 -19.24 11.67
C LEU A 42 3.85 -19.67 10.49
N GLU A 43 3.97 -20.97 10.22
CA GLU A 43 4.69 -21.49 9.06
C GLU A 43 4.02 -21.08 7.75
N GLU A 44 2.71 -21.21 7.65
CA GLU A 44 1.92 -20.78 6.51
C GLU A 44 2.07 -19.27 6.27
N LEU A 45 1.97 -18.47 7.33
CA LEU A 45 2.23 -17.04 7.25
C LEU A 45 3.65 -16.76 6.73
N GLY A 46 4.65 -17.46 7.27
CA GLY A 46 6.04 -17.35 6.85
C GLY A 46 6.24 -17.67 5.37
N LEU A 47 5.58 -18.72 4.86
CA LEU A 47 5.59 -19.10 3.44
C LEU A 47 4.94 -18.02 2.57
N ARG A 48 3.80 -17.45 3.00
CA ARG A 48 3.11 -16.39 2.27
C ARG A 48 3.90 -15.08 2.22
N MET A 49 4.64 -14.76 3.28
CA MET A 49 5.57 -13.63 3.28
C MET A 49 6.72 -13.78 2.26
N GLN A 50 6.91 -14.98 1.68
CA GLN A 50 7.83 -15.18 0.55
C GLN A 50 7.25 -14.72 -0.79
N ASP A 51 5.93 -14.70 -0.93
CA ASP A 51 5.24 -14.25 -2.12
C ASP A 51 4.05 -13.32 -1.81
N LEU A 52 4.39 -12.06 -1.60
CA LEU A 52 3.46 -10.94 -1.46
C LEU A 52 2.90 -10.48 -2.82
N GLN A 53 3.26 -11.10 -3.94
CA GLN A 53 2.77 -10.67 -5.26
C GLN A 53 1.24 -10.58 -5.33
N PRO A 54 0.45 -11.52 -4.75
CA PRO A 54 -1.01 -11.45 -4.83
C PRO A 54 -1.59 -10.20 -4.15
N VAL A 55 -1.12 -9.86 -2.94
CA VAL A 55 -1.58 -8.64 -2.24
C VAL A 55 -1.04 -7.37 -2.91
N LEU A 56 0.20 -7.40 -3.40
CA LEU A 56 0.80 -6.27 -4.12
C LEU A 56 0.13 -6.02 -5.47
N ASP A 57 -0.41 -7.05 -6.14
CA ASP A 57 -1.24 -6.89 -7.34
C ASP A 57 -2.53 -6.13 -7.02
N LYS A 58 -3.22 -6.52 -5.94
CA LYS A 58 -4.42 -5.81 -5.47
C LYS A 58 -4.11 -4.35 -5.15
N PHE A 59 -2.99 -4.07 -4.46
CA PHE A 59 -2.54 -2.71 -4.16
C PHE A 59 -2.28 -1.91 -5.44
N GLY A 60 -1.50 -2.47 -6.37
CA GLY A 60 -1.18 -1.81 -7.63
C GLY A 60 -2.42 -1.50 -8.47
N ARG A 61 -3.37 -2.43 -8.50
CA ARG A 61 -4.66 -2.27 -9.18
C ARG A 61 -5.46 -1.13 -8.58
N TYR A 62 -5.61 -1.11 -7.25
CA TYR A 62 -6.29 -0.03 -6.54
C TYR A 62 -5.64 1.33 -6.84
N LEU A 63 -4.32 1.42 -6.70
CA LEU A 63 -3.59 2.67 -6.91
C LEU A 63 -3.79 3.22 -8.33
N VAL A 64 -3.72 2.35 -9.34
CA VAL A 64 -3.79 2.77 -10.75
C VAL A 64 -5.22 3.00 -11.24
N ARG A 65 -6.20 2.23 -10.76
CA ARG A 65 -7.59 2.29 -11.24
C ARG A 65 -8.49 3.22 -10.45
N GLU A 66 -8.17 3.46 -9.17
CA GLU A 66 -9.03 4.21 -8.27
C GLU A 66 -8.31 5.44 -7.71
N HIS A 67 -7.23 5.25 -6.97
CA HIS A 67 -6.54 6.35 -6.29
C HIS A 67 -6.05 7.44 -7.25
N ILE A 68 -5.20 7.09 -8.21
CA ILE A 68 -4.63 8.08 -9.14
C ILE A 68 -5.73 8.76 -9.96
N PRO A 69 -6.69 8.06 -10.59
CA PRO A 69 -7.81 8.71 -11.27
C PRO A 69 -8.61 9.65 -10.34
N GLY A 70 -8.82 9.26 -9.09
CA GLY A 70 -9.43 10.08 -8.04
C GLY A 70 -8.67 11.38 -7.80
N GLN A 71 -7.34 11.32 -7.70
CA GLN A 71 -6.48 12.51 -7.57
C GLN A 71 -6.66 13.48 -8.76
N PHE A 72 -6.76 12.96 -9.99
CA PHE A 72 -7.01 13.81 -11.17
C PHE A 72 -8.41 14.43 -11.18
N ALA A 73 -9.44 13.70 -10.75
CA ALA A 73 -10.81 14.21 -10.67
C ALA A 73 -10.93 15.27 -9.58
N ALA A 74 -10.41 14.97 -8.38
CA ALA A 74 -10.37 15.87 -7.24
C ALA A 74 -9.31 16.97 -7.37
N GLN A 75 -8.52 17.01 -8.46
CA GLN A 75 -7.41 17.95 -8.64
C GLN A 75 -6.52 18.05 -7.38
N GLY A 76 -6.18 16.89 -6.82
CA GLY A 76 -5.44 16.71 -5.57
C GLY A 76 -6.35 16.49 -4.34
N HIS A 77 -6.07 15.43 -3.59
CA HIS A 77 -6.69 15.08 -2.31
C HIS A 77 -5.68 14.31 -1.45
N PRO A 78 -5.55 14.49 -0.12
CA PRO A 78 -6.35 15.39 0.71
C PRO A 78 -6.01 16.86 0.45
N LYS A 79 -4.78 17.15 0.01
CA LYS A 79 -4.37 18.50 -0.37
C LYS A 79 -4.63 18.75 -1.85
N ARG A 80 -5.36 19.83 -2.14
CA ARG A 80 -5.58 20.26 -3.53
C ARG A 80 -4.28 20.74 -4.17
N TRP A 81 -4.16 20.48 -5.47
CA TRP A 81 -3.04 20.95 -6.25
C TRP A 81 -3.04 22.47 -6.34
N ALA A 82 -1.84 23.05 -6.31
CA ALA A 82 -1.65 24.47 -6.54
C ALA A 82 -2.26 24.88 -7.90
N SER A 83 -2.97 26.00 -7.91
CA SER A 83 -3.55 26.59 -9.12
C SER A 83 -2.50 26.80 -10.21
N LEU A 84 -2.97 26.91 -11.45
CA LEU A 84 -2.11 27.33 -12.56
C LEU A 84 -1.74 28.80 -12.39
N SER A 85 -0.57 29.20 -12.88
CA SER A 85 -0.25 30.63 -12.95
C SER A 85 -1.28 31.35 -13.83
N PRO A 86 -1.63 32.62 -13.55
CA PRO A 86 -2.68 33.32 -14.29
C PRO A 86 -2.47 33.33 -15.80
N ALA A 87 -1.22 33.55 -16.25
CA ALA A 87 -0.88 33.54 -17.66
C ALA A 87 -1.12 32.15 -18.30
N TYR A 88 -0.67 31.08 -17.65
CA TYR A 88 -0.84 29.73 -18.15
C TYR A 88 -2.31 29.26 -18.08
N ALA A 89 -3.04 29.66 -17.03
CA ALA A 89 -4.47 29.41 -16.91
C ALA A 89 -5.26 30.02 -18.07
N ARG A 90 -5.00 31.30 -18.40
CA ARG A 90 -5.62 31.98 -19.55
C ARG A 90 -5.30 31.31 -20.88
N TRP A 91 -4.02 31.00 -21.11
CA TRP A 91 -3.61 30.27 -22.32
C TRP A 91 -4.33 28.93 -22.41
N LYS A 92 -4.36 28.16 -21.32
CA LYS A 92 -4.99 26.85 -21.28
C LYS A 92 -6.50 26.93 -21.48
N ALA A 93 -7.18 27.91 -20.89
CA ALA A 93 -8.63 28.10 -21.07
C ALA A 93 -9.00 28.32 -22.54
N ARG A 94 -8.17 29.05 -23.30
CA ARG A 94 -8.37 29.26 -24.75
C ARG A 94 -8.12 28.01 -25.59
N HIS A 95 -7.07 27.24 -25.27
CA HIS A 95 -6.64 26.10 -26.11
C HIS A 95 -7.25 24.76 -25.69
N PHE A 96 -7.65 24.64 -24.43
CA PHE A 96 -8.15 23.41 -23.80
C PHE A 96 -9.30 23.76 -22.83
N PRO A 97 -10.39 24.36 -23.33
CA PRO A 97 -11.51 24.80 -22.51
C PRO A 97 -12.06 23.65 -21.66
N GLY A 98 -12.37 23.96 -20.39
CA GLY A 98 -12.93 22.99 -19.43
C GLY A 98 -11.97 21.91 -18.92
N ARG A 99 -10.69 21.88 -19.33
CA ARG A 99 -9.77 20.80 -18.93
C ARG A 99 -9.15 21.03 -17.52
N PRO A 100 -9.19 20.03 -16.61
CA PRO A 100 -8.60 20.12 -15.25
C PRO A 100 -7.10 20.39 -15.24
N ILE A 101 -6.55 20.94 -14.15
CA ILE A 101 -5.16 21.45 -14.01
C ILE A 101 -4.08 20.58 -14.70
N LEU A 102 -3.99 19.28 -14.38
CA LEU A 102 -2.98 18.36 -14.95
C LEU A 102 -3.42 17.62 -16.23
N VAL A 103 -4.56 17.99 -16.79
CA VAL A 103 -5.10 17.36 -18.00
C VAL A 103 -5.01 18.35 -19.17
N ARG A 104 -4.25 17.95 -20.20
CA ARG A 104 -4.26 18.59 -21.52
C ARG A 104 -4.81 17.61 -22.56
N THR A 105 -4.07 16.51 -22.76
CA THR A 105 -4.47 15.40 -23.64
C THR A 105 -4.95 14.17 -22.87
N GLY A 106 -4.80 14.13 -21.55
CA GLY A 106 -5.08 12.94 -20.73
C GLY A 106 -4.00 11.86 -20.76
N ALA A 107 -2.98 11.96 -21.63
CA ALA A 107 -1.94 10.95 -21.79
C ALA A 107 -1.25 10.58 -20.46
N MET A 108 -0.91 11.57 -19.63
CA MET A 108 -0.31 11.29 -18.31
C MET A 108 -1.27 10.54 -17.39
N LYS A 109 -2.53 10.96 -17.29
CA LYS A 109 -3.55 10.28 -16.48
C LYS A 109 -3.73 8.82 -16.93
N GLY A 110 -3.85 8.58 -18.23
CA GLY A 110 -4.05 7.22 -18.78
C GLY A 110 -2.79 6.36 -18.86
N GLY A 111 -1.60 6.93 -18.61
CA GLY A 111 -0.32 6.26 -18.77
C GLY A 111 0.20 5.51 -17.54
N PHE A 112 -0.52 5.58 -16.41
CA PHE A 112 -0.13 4.84 -15.20
C PHE A 112 -0.41 3.35 -15.33
N ARG A 113 0.57 2.53 -14.94
CA ARG A 113 0.54 1.08 -14.87
C ARG A 113 1.25 0.66 -13.59
N TYR A 114 1.15 -0.62 -13.23
CA TYR A 114 1.91 -1.17 -12.11
C TYR A 114 2.56 -2.50 -12.48
N GLU A 115 3.63 -2.84 -11.77
CA GLU A 115 4.32 -4.12 -11.81
C GLU A 115 4.40 -4.65 -10.38
N ALA A 116 3.70 -5.75 -10.10
CA ALA A 116 3.81 -6.47 -8.83
C ALA A 116 4.73 -7.68 -9.00
N ARG A 117 5.61 -7.89 -8.03
CA ARG A 117 6.52 -9.05 -7.91
C ARG A 117 6.41 -9.60 -6.49
N LYS A 118 7.00 -10.78 -6.26
CA LYS A 118 6.99 -11.47 -4.95
C LYS A 118 7.17 -10.57 -3.72
N ARG A 119 8.00 -9.53 -3.79
CA ARG A 119 8.26 -8.62 -2.65
C ARG A 119 8.36 -7.15 -3.04
N SER A 120 7.85 -6.76 -4.21
CA SER A 120 7.89 -5.36 -4.62
C SER A 120 6.73 -4.98 -5.52
N LEU A 121 6.26 -3.75 -5.33
CA LEU A 121 5.28 -3.09 -6.17
C LEU A 121 5.91 -1.83 -6.77
N ARG A 122 5.79 -1.66 -8.08
CA ARG A 122 6.18 -0.43 -8.77
C ARG A 122 4.99 0.15 -9.49
N VAL A 123 4.66 1.41 -9.20
CA VAL A 123 3.74 2.21 -10.03
C VAL A 123 4.58 2.98 -11.05
N ILE A 124 4.26 2.82 -12.33
CA ILE A 124 5.08 3.26 -13.45
C ILE A 124 4.23 4.09 -14.39
N ASN A 125 4.81 5.17 -14.90
CA ASN A 125 4.25 5.91 -16.01
C ASN A 125 5.40 6.43 -16.88
N ARG A 126 5.37 6.09 -18.17
CA ARG A 126 6.47 6.35 -19.12
C ARG A 126 6.22 7.57 -20.01
N VAL A 127 5.09 8.27 -19.85
CA VAL A 127 4.76 9.46 -20.64
C VAL A 127 5.77 10.57 -20.36
N LYS A 128 6.56 10.93 -21.36
CA LYS A 128 7.66 11.90 -21.24
C LYS A 128 7.18 13.36 -21.18
N ALA A 129 8.02 14.22 -20.58
CA ALA A 129 7.86 15.67 -20.62
C ALA A 129 8.46 16.22 -21.93
N GLY A 130 7.75 17.14 -22.61
CA GLY A 130 8.23 17.83 -23.82
C GLY A 130 8.24 17.01 -25.14
N GLN A 131 8.43 17.71 -26.26
CA GLN A 131 8.52 17.13 -27.62
C GLN A 131 9.82 16.33 -27.87
N LYS A 132 10.88 16.53 -27.08
CA LYS A 132 12.23 16.02 -27.37
C LYS A 132 12.69 14.81 -26.56
N GLY A 133 11.81 14.15 -25.79
CA GLY A 133 12.02 12.80 -25.23
C GLY A 133 13.13 12.60 -24.18
N ARG A 134 14.04 13.56 -23.99
CA ARG A 134 15.15 13.50 -23.01
C ARG A 134 14.65 14.01 -21.65
N GLY A 135 14.62 13.13 -20.64
CA GLY A 135 14.25 13.50 -19.27
C GLY A 135 13.42 12.46 -18.50
N LYS A 136 13.13 12.78 -17.24
CA LYS A 136 12.25 11.96 -16.39
C LYS A 136 10.82 11.97 -16.95
N PRO A 137 10.02 10.93 -16.68
CA PRO A 137 8.60 10.95 -17.06
C PRO A 137 7.88 12.17 -16.49
N ARG A 138 6.85 12.65 -17.19
CA ARG A 138 6.11 13.87 -16.85
C ARG A 138 5.56 13.87 -15.43
N TRP A 139 5.06 12.72 -14.97
CA TRP A 139 4.51 12.58 -13.62
C TRP A 139 5.54 12.90 -12.53
N PHE A 140 6.83 12.62 -12.77
CA PHE A 140 7.89 12.86 -11.80
C PHE A 140 7.98 14.36 -11.44
N TYR A 141 7.95 15.23 -12.45
CA TYR A 141 8.00 16.68 -12.22
C TYR A 141 6.75 17.20 -11.51
N HIS A 142 5.59 16.59 -11.72
CA HIS A 142 4.40 16.95 -10.96
C HIS A 142 4.41 16.38 -9.54
N GLN A 143 4.99 15.20 -9.32
CA GLN A 143 5.11 14.64 -7.98
C GLN A 143 5.95 15.52 -7.05
N HIS A 144 7.07 16.03 -7.55
CA HIS A 144 8.07 16.73 -6.73
C HIS A 144 8.10 18.25 -6.97
N GLY A 145 7.50 18.73 -8.05
CA GLY A 145 7.70 20.11 -8.49
C GLY A 145 9.08 20.33 -9.13
N THR A 146 9.33 21.58 -9.50
CA THR A 146 10.62 22.10 -9.96
C THR A 146 10.79 23.53 -9.43
N GLY A 147 11.95 24.16 -9.64
CA GLY A 147 12.14 25.56 -9.24
C GLY A 147 11.11 26.54 -9.83
N ASN A 148 10.51 26.20 -10.98
CA ASN A 148 9.54 27.06 -11.69
C ASN A 148 8.12 26.48 -11.73
N MET A 149 7.88 25.35 -11.06
CA MET A 149 6.58 24.68 -11.08
C MET A 149 6.27 24.05 -9.72
N PRO A 150 5.17 24.44 -9.06
CA PRO A 150 4.81 23.83 -7.78
C PRO A 150 4.45 22.34 -7.96
N ALA A 151 4.71 21.55 -6.92
CA ALA A 151 4.31 20.16 -6.86
C ALA A 151 2.78 20.01 -6.91
N ARG A 152 2.34 19.01 -7.67
CA ARG A 152 0.96 18.56 -7.85
C ARG A 152 0.96 17.03 -7.75
N PRO A 153 1.19 16.48 -6.55
CA PRO A 153 1.43 15.06 -6.36
C PRO A 153 0.22 14.22 -6.76
N VAL A 154 0.48 13.20 -7.56
CA VAL A 154 -0.52 12.24 -8.07
C VAL A 154 -0.66 11.02 -7.16
N LEU A 155 0.30 10.82 -6.28
CA LEU A 155 0.27 9.83 -5.21
C LEU A 155 0.25 10.59 -3.89
N GLN A 156 -0.94 10.84 -3.38
CA GLN A 156 -1.19 11.48 -2.09
C GLN A 156 -1.99 10.50 -1.23
N ILE A 157 -1.31 9.56 -0.61
CA ILE A 157 -1.95 8.51 0.19
C ILE A 157 -2.72 9.13 1.36
N THR A 158 -4.04 8.97 1.35
CA THR A 158 -4.99 9.38 2.38
C THR A 158 -5.15 8.31 3.44
N ASP A 159 -5.85 8.62 4.53
CA ASP A 159 -6.21 7.63 5.54
C ASP A 159 -7.19 6.58 5.00
N ALA A 160 -8.10 6.97 4.09
CA ALA A 160 -8.97 6.04 3.40
C ALA A 160 -8.17 5.07 2.50
N ASP A 161 -7.13 5.55 1.82
CA ASP A 161 -6.23 4.69 1.05
C ASP A 161 -5.49 3.72 1.97
N ARG A 162 -4.99 4.20 3.12
CA ARG A 162 -4.32 3.33 4.12
C ARG A 162 -5.26 2.24 4.62
N GLN A 163 -6.48 2.62 5.00
CA GLN A 163 -7.50 1.67 5.41
C GLN A 163 -7.77 0.65 4.32
N LYS A 164 -7.96 1.08 3.07
CA LYS A 164 -8.21 0.17 1.96
C LYS A 164 -7.06 -0.80 1.72
N LEU A 165 -5.82 -0.32 1.78
CA LEU A 165 -4.64 -1.17 1.65
C LEU A 165 -4.50 -2.14 2.82
N SER A 166 -4.84 -1.72 4.05
CA SER A 166 -4.88 -2.59 5.23
C SER A 166 -5.95 -3.68 5.10
N GLU A 167 -7.15 -3.35 4.62
CA GLU A 167 -8.20 -4.35 4.34
C GLU A 167 -7.72 -5.41 3.34
N LEU A 168 -7.10 -4.98 2.23
CA LEU A 168 -6.56 -5.88 1.22
C LEU A 168 -5.41 -6.75 1.77
N ALA A 169 -4.61 -6.22 2.71
CA ALA A 169 -3.58 -6.98 3.39
C ALA A 169 -4.19 -8.03 4.33
N ASN A 170 -5.15 -7.63 5.16
CA ASN A 170 -5.82 -8.53 6.10
C ASN A 170 -6.57 -9.64 5.36
N GLU A 171 -7.28 -9.33 4.28
CA GLU A 171 -7.93 -10.33 3.43
C GLU A 171 -6.91 -11.35 2.91
N TYR A 172 -5.73 -10.88 2.48
CA TYR A 172 -4.65 -11.78 2.07
C TYR A 172 -4.16 -12.63 3.24
N LEU A 173 -4.01 -12.10 4.45
CA LEU A 173 -3.57 -12.84 5.64
C LEU A 173 -4.63 -13.77 6.24
N GLU A 174 -5.92 -13.48 6.08
CA GLU A 174 -7.03 -14.24 6.64
C GLU A 174 -7.51 -15.35 5.72
N ALA A 175 -7.29 -15.24 4.40
CA ALA A 175 -7.49 -16.32 3.45
C ALA A 175 -6.61 -17.57 3.70
N SER A 176 -5.81 -17.59 4.79
CA SER A 176 -5.09 -18.76 5.33
C SER A 176 -5.75 -19.39 6.56
N GLY A 177 -6.96 -19.00 6.93
CA GLY A 177 -7.65 -19.52 8.12
C GLY A 177 -8.75 -20.56 7.87
N GLY A 178 -8.87 -21.13 6.66
CA GLY A 178 -9.97 -22.01 6.26
C GLY A 178 -9.50 -23.27 5.56
#